data_AF-A0A3D2MET2-F1
#
_entry.id   AF-A0A3D2MET2-F1
#
_cell.length_a   1.000
_cell.length_b   1.000
_cell.length_c   1.000
_cell.angle_alpha   90.00
_cell.angle_beta   90.00
_cell.angle_gamma   90.00
#
_symmetry.space_group_name_H-M   'P 1'
#
loop_
_entity.id
_entity.type
_entity.pdbx_description
1 polymer ?
#
loop_
_entity_poly.entity_id
_entity_poly.type
_entity_poly.pdbx_seq_one_letter_code
_entity_poly.pdbx_strand_id
1 'polypeptide(L)' 'MEWIVCICLFVLVIGGELFNTAIEIAVDLAMPKINDNAKKSKDIAAGGVLVLVIGSAIIGLIIFIPKIINLFIGR' A
#
# COMPACT_ATOMS: atom_id res chain seq x y z
N MET A 1 16.13 13.86 -4.57
CA MET A 1 15.35 13.41 -3.39
C MET A 1 14.03 12.77 -3.78
N GLU A 2 13.24 13.36 -4.69
CA GLU A 2 11.91 12.84 -5.05
C GLU A 2 11.92 11.40 -5.58
N TRP A 3 12.94 11.02 -6.38
CA TRP A 3 13.11 9.64 -6.84
C TRP A 3 13.35 8.63 -5.70
N ILE A 4 14.06 9.02 -4.65
CA ILE A 4 14.26 8.19 -3.47
C ILE A 4 12.92 8.00 -2.75
N VAL A 5 12.15 9.08 -2.61
CA VAL A 5 10.80 9.02 -2.04
C VAL A 5 9.92 8.08 -2.85
N CYS A 6 9.90 8.18 -4.19
CA CYS A 6 9.13 7.29 -5.05
C CYS A 6 9.52 5.81 -4.85
N ILE A 7 10.82 5.50 -4.83
CA ILE A 7 11.31 4.14 -4.59
C ILE A 7 10.86 3.64 -3.21
N CYS A 8 10.97 4.47 -2.17
CA CYS A 8 10.50 4.13 -0.83
C CYS A 8 8.98 3.84 -0.81
N LEU A 9 8.16 4.64 -1.49
CA LEU A 9 6.71 4.42 -1.57
C LEU A 9 6.39 3.10 -2.28
N PHE A 10 7.06 2.78 -3.38
CA PHE A 10 6.86 1.50 -4.07
C PHE A 10 7.25 0.31 -3.20
N VAL A 11 8.40 0.38 -2.54
CA VAL A 11 8.85 -0.68 -1.62
C VAL A 11 7.88 -0.83 -0.44
N LEU A 12 7.35 0.26 0.09
CA LEU A 12 6.37 0.23 1.18
C LEU A 12 5.05 -0.43 0.75
N VAL A 13 4.48 -0.04 -0.39
CA VAL A 13 3.22 -0.61 -0.88
C VAL A 13 3.37 -2.09 -1.24
N ILE A 14 4.42 -2.42 -2.00
CA ILE A 14 4.70 -3.82 -2.39
C ILE A 14 5.01 -4.66 -1.14
N GLY A 15 5.83 -4.13 -0.23
CA GLY A 15 6.13 -4.79 1.04
C GLY A 15 4.87 -5.01 1.88
N GLY A 16 3.99 -4.00 1.95
CA GLY A 16 2.68 -4.11 2.60
C GLY A 16 1.84 -5.24 2.03
N GLU A 17 1.75 -5.36 0.71
CA GLU A 17 1.01 -6.44 0.04
C GLU A 17 1.60 -7.81 0.34
N LEU A 18 2.93 -7.94 0.30
CA LEU A 18 3.62 -9.18 0.66
C LEU A 18 3.34 -9.57 2.12
N PHE A 19 3.32 -8.61 3.04
CA PHE A 19 2.96 -8.86 4.43
C PHE A 19 1.48 -9.26 4.58
N ASN A 20 0.56 -8.63 3.84
CA ASN A 20 -0.84 -9.02 3.83
C ASN A 20 -1.01 -10.48 3.38
N THR A 21 -0.41 -10.87 2.25
CA THR A 21 -0.44 -12.25 1.77
C THR A 21 0.20 -13.23 2.76
N ALA A 22 1.33 -12.87 3.39
CA ALA A 22 1.96 -13.71 4.40
C ALA A 22 1.05 -13.94 5.61
N ILE A 23 0.35 -12.89 6.07
CA ILE A 23 -0.62 -12.98 7.16
C ILE A 23 -1.82 -13.84 6.74
N GLU A 24 -2.36 -13.66 5.53
CA GLU A 24 -3.45 -14.48 5.01
C GLU A 24 -3.09 -15.98 5.04
N ILE A 25 -1.92 -16.33 4.52
CA ILE A 25 -1.41 -17.71 4.52
C ILE A 25 -1.23 -18.23 5.95
N ALA A 26 -0.62 -17.44 6.85
CA ALA A 26 -0.41 -17.85 8.23
C ALA A 26 -1.75 -18.08 8.97
N VAL A 27 -2.75 -17.22 8.72
CA VAL A 27 -4.09 -17.35 9.29
C VAL A 27 -4.80 -18.57 8.73
N ASP A 28 -4.70 -18.85 7.42
CA ASP A 28 -5.32 -20.03 6.80
C ASP A 28 -4.73 -21.35 7.32
N LEU A 29 -3.41 -21.37 7.56
CA LEU A 29 -2.74 -22.52 8.17
C LEU A 29 -3.16 -22.73 9.62
N ALA A 30 -3.34 -21.65 10.39
CA ALA A 30 -3.75 -21.71 11.79
C ALA A 30 -5.24 -22.02 11.98
N MET A 31 -6.09 -21.60 11.05
CA MET A 31 -7.55 -21.68 11.11
C MET A 31 -8.13 -22.32 9.82
N PRO A 32 -8.00 -23.64 9.64
CA PRO A 32 -8.45 -24.34 8.43
C PRO A 32 -9.98 -24.44 8.27
N LYS A 33 -10.75 -24.09 9.32
CA LYS A 33 -12.21 -23.99 9.27
C LYS A 33 -12.61 -22.52 9.33
N ILE A 34 -13.77 -22.19 8.75
CA ILE A 34 -14.34 -20.83 8.78
C ILE A 34 -14.35 -20.32 10.23
N ASN A 35 -13.68 -19.19 10.45
CA ASN A 35 -13.56 -18.53 11.74
C ASN A 35 -13.70 -17.01 11.55
N ASP A 36 -14.60 -16.39 12.31
CA ASP A 36 -14.86 -14.96 12.21
C ASP A 36 -13.65 -14.10 12.60
N ASN A 37 -12.81 -14.56 13.54
CA ASN A 37 -11.60 -13.86 13.93
C ASN A 37 -10.52 -13.98 12.84
N ALA A 38 -10.45 -15.11 12.13
CA ALA A 38 -9.56 -15.27 10.99
C ALA A 38 -9.92 -14.26 9.88
N LYS A 39 -11.22 -14.14 9.57
CA LYS A 39 -11.72 -13.15 8.62
C LYS A 39 -11.36 -11.73 9.03
N LYS A 40 -11.65 -11.33 10.28
CA LYS A 40 -11.30 -9.99 10.80
C LYS A 40 -9.80 -9.72 10.71
N SER A 41 -8.96 -10.71 11.00
CA SER A 41 -7.50 -10.56 10.90
C SER A 41 -7.06 -10.24 9.48
N LYS A 42 -7.61 -10.92 8.48
CA LYS A 42 -7.32 -10.66 7.06
C LYS A 42 -7.84 -9.28 6.63
N ASP A 43 -9.06 -8.92 7.05
CA ASP A 43 -9.64 -7.61 6.73
C ASP A 43 -8.79 -6.45 7.29
N ILE A 44 -8.23 -6.63 8.50
CA ILE A 44 -7.32 -5.65 9.11
C ILE A 44 -6.00 -5.55 8.34
N ALA A 45 -5.43 -6.68 7.92
CA ALA A 45 -4.19 -6.71 7.14
C ALA A 45 -4.37 -5.99 5.79
N ALA A 46 -5.47 -6.28 5.07
CA ALA A 46 -5.84 -5.59 3.84
C ALA A 46 -6.09 -4.09 4.06
N GLY A 47 -6.71 -3.73 5.19
CA GLY A 47 -6.88 -2.35 5.62
C GLY A 47 -5.55 -1.61 5.82
N GLY A 48 -4.52 -2.29 6.34
CA GLY A 48 -3.17 -1.76 6.47
C GLY A 48 -2.54 -1.43 5.11
N VAL A 49 -2.67 -2.32 4.13
CA VAL A 49 -2.20 -2.07 2.75
C VAL A 49 -2.92 -0.88 2.14
N LEU A 50 -4.24 -0.77 2.33
CA LEU A 50 -5.02 0.36 1.83
C LEU A 50 -4.50 1.70 2.34
N VAL A 51 -4.15 1.78 3.63
CA VAL A 51 -3.55 2.99 4.21
C VAL A 51 -2.22 3.34 3.54
N LEU A 52 -1.36 2.34 3.29
CA LEU A 52 -0.08 2.54 2.60
C LEU A 52 -0.27 3.03 1.15
N VAL A 53 -1.25 2.47 0.44
CA VAL A 53 -1.59 2.85 -0.94
C VAL A 53 -2.10 4.29 -0.99
N ILE A 54 -3.04 4.67 -0.10
CA ILE A 54 -3.59 6.02 -0.04
C ILE A 54 -2.49 7.04 0.29
N GLY A 55 -1.65 6.75 1.29
CA GLY A 55 -0.53 7.62 1.65
C GLY A 55 0.45 7.80 0.48
N SER A 56 0.79 6.71 -0.20
CA SER A 56 1.67 6.74 -1.38
C SER A 56 1.07 7.53 -2.54
N ALA A 57 -0.23 7.39 -2.78
CA ALA A 57 -0.94 8.15 -3.81
C ALA A 57 -0.91 9.65 -3.51
N ILE A 58 -1.18 10.07 -2.26
CA ILE A 58 -1.14 11.48 -1.85
C ILE A 58 0.26 12.05 -2.04
N ILE A 59 1.31 11.35 -1.59
CA ILE A 59 2.70 11.82 -1.74
C ILE A 59 3.09 11.88 -3.23
N GLY A 60 2.67 10.90 -4.02
CA GLY A 60 2.85 10.91 -5.47
C GLY A 60 2.19 12.13 -6.12
N LEU A 61 0.95 12.45 -5.76
CA LEU A 61 0.25 13.64 -6.25
C LEU A 61 0.99 14.92 -5.88
N ILE A 62 1.49 15.05 -4.65
CA ILE A 62 2.26 16.22 -4.22
C ILE A 62 3.54 16.41 -5.07
N ILE A 63 4.21 15.32 -5.44
CA ILE A 63 5.43 15.38 -6.27
C ILE A 63 5.09 15.67 -7.75
N PHE A 64 4.08 14.99 -8.29
CA PHE A 64 3.83 14.99 -9.74
C PHE A 64 2.87 16.09 -10.21
N ILE A 65 1.88 16.52 -9.42
CA ILE A 65 0.96 17.61 -9.81
C ILE A 65 1.72 18.90 -10.22
N PRO A 66 2.62 19.48 -9.40
CA PRO A 66 3.30 20.71 -9.78
C PRO A 66 4.20 20.53 -11.00
N LYS A 67 4.82 19.36 -11.16
CA LYS A 67 5.63 19.03 -12.35
C LYS A 67 4.79 18.94 -13.61
N ILE A 68 3.62 18.30 -13.53
CA ILE A 68 2.67 18.19 -14.62
C ILE A 68 2.15 19.58 -15.00
N ILE A 69 1.74 20.39 -14.01
CA ILE A 69 1.29 21.76 -14.24
C ILE A 69 2.38 22.58 -14.92
N ASN A 70 3.61 22.55 -14.43
CA ASN A 70 4.74 23.24 -15.07
C ASN A 70 5.06 22.71 -16.46
N LEU A 71 4.85 21.42 -16.74
CA LEU A 71 5.05 20.86 -18.07
C LEU A 71 4.00 21.37 -19.08
N PHE A 72 2.77 21.59 -18.64
CA PHE A 72 1.67 22.07 -19.48
C PHE A 72 1.59 23.60 -19.58
N ILE A 73 1.89 24.32 -18.49
CA ILE A 73 1.84 25.80 -18.42
C ILE A 73 3.20 26.42 -18.76
N GLY A 74 4.30 25.74 -18.50
CA GLY A 74 5.68 26.18 -18.79
C GLY A 74 6.17 25.82 -20.20
N ARG A 75 5.24 25.55 -21.12
CA ARG A 75 5.48 25.69 -22.57
C ARG A 75 5.15 27.12 -22.99
#